data_AF-A0A822AGC2-F1
#
_entry.id   AF-A0A822AGC2-F1
#
_cell.length_a   1.000
_cell.length_b   1.000
_cell.length_c   1.000
_cell.angle_alpha   90.00
_cell.angle_beta   90.00
_cell.angle_gamma   90.00
#
_symmetry.space_group_name_H-M   'P 1'
#
loop_
_entity.id
_entity.type
_entity.pdbx_description
1 polymer ?
#
loop_
_entity_poly.entity_id
_entity_poly.type
_entity_poly.pdbx_seq_one_letter_code
_entity_poly.pdbx_strand_id
1 'polypeptide(L)'
;MTRSELYVACSRATKASGLYLIGDFVPPKPPERNDAVTMMFKSMRSERMLKFSLEFPEEAQEERFSIMFDNVQSLNKHISDIKCDKTFLSSSMISLVETWTQPSDNLEIEGFKIVHRCNCDDVRKPFGQIIYLKK
;
A
#
# COMPACT_ATOMS: atom_id res chain seq x y z
N MET A 1 -12.57 -25.70 -24.50
CA MET A 1 -12.02 -24.60 -23.71
C MET A 1 -10.58 -24.39 -24.13
N THR A 2 -10.23 -23.20 -24.59
CA THR A 2 -8.86 -22.84 -24.95
C THR A 2 -8.00 -22.64 -23.70
N ARG A 3 -6.68 -22.68 -23.83
CA ARG A 3 -5.75 -22.49 -22.69
C ARG A 3 -5.95 -21.13 -22.01
N SER A 4 -6.27 -20.10 -22.79
CA SER A 4 -6.56 -18.75 -22.30
C SER A 4 -7.84 -18.68 -21.48
N GLU A 5 -8.90 -19.38 -21.91
CA GLU A 5 -10.18 -19.44 -21.18
C GLU A 5 -10.02 -20.13 -19.81
N LEU A 6 -9.22 -21.21 -19.75
CA LEU A 6 -8.95 -21.92 -18.50
C LEU A 6 -8.16 -21.04 -17.52
N TYR A 7 -7.14 -20.32 -18.01
CA TYR A 7 -6.38 -19.37 -17.19
C TYR A 7 -7.26 -18.26 -16.61
N VAL A 8 -8.18 -17.73 -17.41
CA VAL A 8 -9.13 -16.69 -16.97
C VAL A 8 -10.12 -17.24 -15.95
N ALA A 9 -10.66 -18.45 -16.15
CA ALA A 9 -11.57 -19.07 -15.20
C ALA A 9 -10.89 -19.33 -13.84
N CYS A 10 -9.68 -19.89 -13.85
CA CYS A 10 -8.92 -20.17 -12.62
C CYS A 10 -8.45 -18.90 -11.88
N SER A 11 -8.10 -17.83 -12.60
CA SER A 11 -7.67 -16.56 -11.96
C SER A 11 -8.82 -15.78 -11.32
N ARG A 12 -10.08 -16.07 -11.67
CA ARG A 12 -11.28 -15.42 -11.12
C ARG A 12 -11.97 -16.23 -10.02
N ALA A 13 -11.54 -17.47 -9.79
CA ALA A 13 -12.06 -18.29 -8.71
C ALA A 13 -11.56 -17.75 -7.36
N THR A 14 -12.48 -17.26 -6.53
CA THR A 14 -12.15 -16.67 -5.22
C THR A 14 -12.13 -17.70 -4.08
N LYS A 15 -12.67 -18.90 -4.31
CA LYS A 15 -12.72 -20.01 -3.36
C LYS A 15 -12.53 -21.33 -4.10
N ALA A 16 -11.85 -22.29 -3.47
CA ALA A 16 -11.70 -23.64 -4.00
C ALA A 16 -13.01 -24.44 -3.96
N SER A 17 -13.91 -24.13 -3.01
CA SER A 17 -15.25 -24.71 -2.92
C SER A 17 -16.07 -24.30 -4.14
N GLY A 18 -16.23 -25.20 -5.10
CA GLY A 18 -16.93 -24.93 -6.37
C GLY A 18 -16.05 -25.07 -7.62
N LEU A 19 -14.73 -25.28 -7.46
CA LEU A 19 -13.83 -25.58 -8.56
C LEU A 19 -13.61 -27.09 -8.65
N TYR A 20 -14.03 -27.67 -9.78
CA TYR A 20 -13.92 -29.11 -10.02
C TYR A 20 -13.20 -29.35 -11.33
N LEU A 21 -12.31 -30.36 -11.36
CA LEU A 21 -11.77 -30.88 -12.60
C LEU A 21 -12.83 -31.81 -13.21
N ILE A 22 -13.18 -31.56 -14.47
CA ILE A 22 -14.12 -32.42 -15.22
C ILE A 22 -13.30 -33.37 -16.09
N GLY A 23 -13.63 -34.67 -16.04
CA GLY A 23 -12.90 -35.73 -16.74
C GLY A 23 -11.72 -36.30 -15.95
N ASP A 24 -10.95 -37.17 -16.59
CA ASP A 24 -9.78 -37.80 -15.97
C ASP A 24 -8.61 -36.81 -15.93
N PHE A 25 -8.23 -36.38 -14.73
CA PHE A 25 -7.07 -35.54 -14.53
C PHE A 25 -5.79 -36.36 -14.60
N VAL A 26 -5.01 -36.15 -15.65
CA VAL A 26 -3.63 -36.63 -15.71
C VAL A 26 -2.71 -35.46 -15.35
N PRO A 27 -1.98 -35.53 -14.22
CA PRO A 27 -1.08 -34.44 -13.84
C PRO A 27 -0.03 -34.20 -14.93
N PRO A 28 0.28 -32.94 -15.26
CA PRO A 28 1.36 -32.65 -16.19
C PRO A 28 2.68 -33.20 -15.63
N LYS A 29 3.55 -33.65 -16.52
CA LYS A 29 4.88 -34.14 -16.13
C LYS A 29 5.62 -33.03 -15.37
N PRO A 30 6.37 -33.39 -14.30
CA PRO A 30 7.19 -32.41 -13.61
C PRO A 30 8.17 -31.75 -14.60
N PRO A 31 8.52 -30.48 -14.38
CA PRO A 31 9.47 -29.76 -15.23
C PRO A 31 10.82 -30.50 -15.27
N GLU A 32 11.40 -30.68 -16.47
CA GLU A 32 12.68 -31.35 -16.64
C GLU A 32 13.84 -30.43 -16.22
N ARG A 33 15.00 -30.99 -15.86
CA ARG A 33 16.14 -30.19 -15.37
C ARG A 33 16.58 -29.04 -16.29
N ASN A 34 16.32 -29.16 -17.59
CA ASN A 34 16.66 -28.18 -18.62
C ASN A 34 15.44 -27.47 -19.24
N ASP A 35 14.25 -27.59 -18.65
CA ASP A 35 13.10 -26.83 -19.14
C ASP A 35 13.28 -25.33 -18.83
N ALA A 36 12.67 -24.48 -19.66
CA ALA A 36 12.82 -23.03 -19.58
C ALA A 36 12.40 -22.45 -18.22
N VAL A 37 11.38 -23.05 -17.57
CA VAL A 37 10.90 -22.62 -16.25
C VAL A 37 11.91 -22.98 -15.17
N THR A 38 12.43 -24.21 -15.17
CA THR A 38 13.47 -24.64 -14.22
C THR A 38 14.76 -23.82 -14.36
N MET A 39 15.20 -23.55 -15.59
CA MET A 39 16.37 -22.72 -15.84
C MET A 39 16.15 -21.27 -15.38
N MET A 40 14.97 -20.69 -15.63
CA MET A 40 14.65 -19.34 -15.17
C MET A 40 14.59 -19.26 -13.64
N PHE A 41 13.95 -20.22 -12.96
CA PHE A 41 13.97 -20.27 -11.49
C PHE A 41 15.39 -20.42 -10.93
N LYS A 42 16.23 -21.20 -11.59
CA LYS A 42 17.65 -21.34 -11.21
C LYS A 42 18.37 -20.00 -11.36
N SER A 43 18.28 -19.34 -12.52
CA SER A 43 18.90 -18.03 -12.76
C SER A 43 18.37 -16.95 -11.83
N MET A 44 17.06 -16.93 -11.54
CA MET A 44 16.48 -16.00 -10.55
C MET A 44 17.07 -16.18 -9.16
N ARG A 45 17.29 -17.43 -8.74
CA ARG A 45 17.85 -17.74 -7.41
C ARG A 45 19.37 -17.54 -7.31
N SER A 46 20.11 -17.69 -8.41
CA SER A 46 21.58 -17.65 -8.38
C SER A 46 22.20 -16.36 -8.94
N GLU A 47 21.57 -15.73 -9.93
CA GLU A 47 22.18 -14.65 -10.73
C GLU A 47 21.37 -13.35 -10.68
N ARG A 48 20.05 -13.45 -10.46
CA ARG A 48 19.12 -12.31 -10.50
C ARG A 48 18.40 -12.10 -9.17
N MET A 49 19.10 -12.36 -8.07
CA MET A 49 18.56 -11.98 -6.78
C MET A 49 18.42 -10.47 -6.73
N LEU A 50 17.19 -10.01 -6.52
CA LEU A 50 16.94 -8.62 -6.20
C LEU A 50 17.66 -8.32 -4.88
N LYS A 51 18.61 -7.39 -4.90
CA LYS A 51 19.12 -6.81 -3.67
C LYS A 51 17.97 -6.02 -3.06
N PHE A 52 17.36 -6.59 -2.03
CA PHE A 52 16.33 -5.89 -1.28
C PHE A 52 16.98 -4.70 -0.59
N SER A 53 16.68 -3.50 -1.08
CA SER A 53 17.16 -2.24 -0.56
C SER A 53 15.93 -1.40 -0.29
N LEU A 54 15.45 -1.44 0.95
CA LEU A 54 14.46 -0.50 1.44
C LEU A 54 15.21 0.56 2.26
N GLU A 55 14.97 1.82 1.96
CA GLU A 55 15.40 2.95 2.77
C GLU A 55 14.15 3.61 3.31
N PHE A 56 14.01 3.61 4.63
CA PHE A 56 12.90 4.29 5.28
C PHE A 56 13.27 5.75 5.56
N PRO A 57 12.38 6.73 5.31
CA PRO A 57 12.64 8.14 5.60
C PRO A 57 13.17 8.43 7.03
N GLU A 58 12.78 7.62 8.00
CA GLU A 58 13.20 7.60 9.41
C GLU A 58 14.69 7.29 9.60
N GLU A 59 15.28 6.54 8.66
CA GLU A 59 16.65 6.03 8.72
C GLU A 59 17.63 6.99 8.04
N ALA A 60 17.13 8.04 7.38
CA ALA A 60 17.95 9.05 6.75
C ALA A 60 18.76 9.82 7.81
N GLN A 61 20.10 9.78 7.68
CA GLN A 61 21.02 10.45 8.60
C GLN A 61 21.15 11.97 8.35
N GLU A 62 20.64 12.45 7.22
CA GLU A 62 20.71 13.86 6.86
C GLU A 62 19.42 14.60 7.22
N GLU A 63 19.54 15.71 7.94
CA GLU A 63 18.42 16.62 8.16
C GLU A 63 18.02 17.29 6.84
N ARG A 64 16.99 16.75 6.20
CA ARG A 64 16.36 17.32 5.00
C ARG A 64 14.93 17.74 5.33
N PHE A 65 14.49 18.86 4.77
CA PHE A 65 13.08 19.23 4.84
C PHE A 65 12.26 18.27 3.99
N SER A 66 11.45 17.44 4.61
CA SER A 66 10.66 16.39 3.96
C SER A 66 9.17 16.64 4.10
N ILE A 67 8.43 16.35 3.03
CA ILE A 67 6.98 16.52 2.96
C ILE A 67 6.34 15.16 2.74
N MET A 68 5.49 14.74 3.69
CA MET A 68 4.58 13.63 3.50
C MET A 68 3.27 14.14 2.92
N PHE A 69 2.85 13.61 1.78
CA PHE A 69 1.57 13.93 1.16
C PHE A 69 0.72 12.67 1.02
N ASP A 70 -0.51 12.73 1.50
CA ASP A 70 -1.43 11.60 1.38
C ASP A 70 -2.90 12.04 1.17
N ASN A 71 -3.61 11.26 0.36
CA ASN A 71 -5.07 11.36 0.23
C ASN A 71 -5.67 10.35 1.20
N VAL A 72 -5.99 10.82 2.41
CA VAL A 72 -6.33 9.96 3.55
C VAL A 72 -7.77 9.43 3.52
N GLN A 73 -8.63 9.98 2.67
CA GLN A 73 -10.03 9.55 2.49
C GLN A 73 -10.77 9.29 3.82
N SER A 74 -10.87 10.35 4.65
CA SER A 74 -11.32 10.35 6.06
C SER A 74 -10.18 10.25 7.08
N LEU A 75 -9.70 11.41 7.53
CA LEU A 75 -8.68 11.48 8.57
C LEU A 75 -9.17 10.90 9.89
N ASN A 76 -10.45 11.07 10.25
CA ASN A 76 -10.99 10.51 11.49
C ASN A 76 -10.86 8.98 11.57
N LYS A 77 -10.88 8.30 10.41
CA LYS A 77 -10.72 6.85 10.34
C LYS A 77 -9.26 6.41 10.53
N HIS A 78 -8.30 7.26 10.15
CA HIS A 78 -6.89 6.90 10.01
C HIS A 78 -5.94 7.66 10.94
N ILE A 79 -6.45 8.62 11.73
CA ILE A 79 -5.61 9.45 12.60
C ILE A 79 -4.86 8.62 13.65
N SER A 80 -5.43 7.50 14.13
CA SER A 80 -4.73 6.58 15.03
C SER A 80 -3.56 5.88 14.34
N ASP A 81 -3.71 5.54 13.07
CA ASP A 81 -2.69 4.86 12.28
C ASP A 81 -1.53 5.83 12.02
N ILE A 82 -1.84 7.06 11.58
CA ILE A 82 -0.86 8.13 11.33
C ILE A 82 -0.07 8.47 12.60
N LYS A 83 -0.70 8.46 13.78
CA LYS A 83 -0.03 8.68 15.06
C LYS A 83 0.98 7.61 15.43
N CYS A 84 0.86 6.41 14.86
CA CYS A 84 1.76 5.28 15.10
C CYS A 84 2.74 5.06 13.93
N ASP A 85 2.51 5.70 12.79
CA ASP A 85 3.28 5.51 11.56
C ASP A 85 4.54 6.39 11.58
N LYS A 86 5.70 5.74 11.70
CA LYS A 86 6.97 6.44 11.79
C LYS A 86 7.31 7.23 10.52
N THR A 87 6.75 6.87 9.37
CA THR A 87 7.07 7.48 8.07
C THR A 87 6.36 8.82 7.96
N PHE A 88 5.13 8.91 8.48
CA PHE A 88 4.49 10.21 8.69
C PHE A 88 5.26 11.06 9.70
N LEU A 89 5.63 10.47 10.85
CA LEU A 89 6.24 11.21 11.96
C LEU A 89 7.70 11.63 11.72
N SER A 90 8.42 10.98 10.81
CA SER A 90 9.77 11.40 10.42
C SER A 90 9.77 12.66 9.56
N SER A 91 8.65 12.96 8.88
CA SER A 91 8.55 14.11 7.98
C SER A 91 8.61 15.47 8.69
N SER A 92 9.12 16.49 8.00
CA SER A 92 9.08 17.88 8.49
C SER A 92 7.69 18.49 8.38
N MET A 93 6.92 18.08 7.37
CA MET A 93 5.55 18.54 7.11
C MET A 93 4.69 17.37 6.64
N ILE A 94 3.46 17.28 7.16
CA ILE A 94 2.44 16.32 6.69
C ILE A 94 1.31 17.12 6.04
N SER A 95 0.99 16.85 4.78
CA SER A 95 -0.13 17.44 4.04
C SER A 95 -1.13 16.36 3.67
N LEU A 96 -2.33 16.41 4.26
CA LEU A 96 -3.39 15.45 4.00
C LEU A 96 -4.53 16.13 3.24
N VAL A 97 -5.05 15.45 2.22
CA VAL A 97 -6.23 15.88 1.45
C VAL A 97 -7.35 14.87 1.59
N GLU A 98 -8.58 15.28 1.25
CA GLU A 98 -9.79 14.48 1.47
C GLU A 98 -9.91 14.03 2.94
N THR A 99 -9.71 14.99 3.84
CA THR A 99 -9.73 14.73 5.28
C THR A 99 -11.14 14.43 5.81
N TRP A 100 -12.17 14.99 5.16
CA TRP A 100 -13.58 14.86 5.52
C TRP A 100 -13.85 15.33 6.96
N THR A 101 -13.06 16.31 7.42
CA THR A 101 -13.05 16.80 8.80
C THR A 101 -14.05 17.92 9.02
N GLN A 102 -14.56 18.03 10.25
CA GLN A 102 -15.38 19.15 10.73
C GLN A 102 -14.58 19.99 11.73
N PRO A 103 -14.92 21.26 11.97
CA PRO A 103 -14.19 22.12 12.92
C PRO A 103 -14.08 21.55 14.34
N SER A 104 -15.07 20.76 14.78
CA SER A 104 -15.12 20.13 16.10
C SER A 104 -14.16 18.95 16.29
N ASP A 105 -13.56 18.42 15.22
CA ASP A 105 -12.71 17.23 15.33
C ASP A 105 -11.39 17.56 16.03
N ASN A 106 -11.03 16.72 17.00
CA ASN A 106 -9.69 16.70 17.61
C ASN A 106 -8.74 15.87 16.75
N LEU A 107 -7.81 16.57 16.09
CA LEU A 107 -6.90 16.00 15.09
C LEU A 107 -5.43 16.30 15.43
N GLU A 108 -5.12 16.42 16.71
CA GLU A 108 -3.75 16.70 17.16
C GLU A 108 -2.83 15.50 16.95
N ILE A 109 -1.60 15.75 16.48
CA ILE A 109 -0.51 14.79 16.37
C ILE A 109 0.64 15.30 17.24
N GLU A 110 1.16 14.45 18.13
CA GLU A 110 2.26 14.82 19.03
C GLU A 110 3.51 15.24 18.24
N GLY A 111 4.19 16.29 18.67
CA GLY A 111 5.36 16.84 17.97
C GLY A 111 5.04 17.67 16.72
N PHE A 112 3.77 17.82 16.34
CA PHE A 112 3.34 18.63 15.20
C PHE A 112 2.37 19.75 15.62
N LYS A 113 2.29 20.81 14.80
CA LYS A 113 1.29 21.88 14.89
C LYS A 113 0.50 21.97 13.59
N ILE A 114 -0.80 22.22 13.68
CA ILE A 114 -1.65 22.46 12.51
C ILE A 114 -1.40 23.89 12.03
N VAL A 115 -0.90 24.06 10.81
CA VAL A 115 -0.64 25.38 10.18
C VAL A 115 -1.71 25.76 9.15
N HIS A 116 -2.44 24.77 8.64
CA HIS A 116 -3.57 24.98 7.74
C HIS A 116 -4.62 23.90 7.97
N ARG A 117 -5.90 24.29 7.92
CA ARG A 117 -7.05 23.36 8.01
C ARG A 117 -8.22 23.92 7.22
N CYS A 118 -8.70 23.14 6.26
CA CYS A 118 -9.92 23.35 5.51
C CYS A 118 -10.87 22.18 5.80
N ASN A 119 -12.05 22.48 6.35
CA ASN A 119 -13.03 21.50 6.79
C ASN A 119 -14.24 21.45 5.85
N CYS A 120 -15.05 20.39 5.96
CA CYS A 120 -16.39 20.39 5.40
C CYS A 120 -17.29 21.36 6.18
N ASP A 121 -18.09 22.15 5.47
CA ASP A 121 -19.00 23.14 6.08
C ASP A 121 -20.19 22.49 6.80
N ASP A 122 -20.75 21.43 6.21
CA ASP A 122 -21.96 20.77 6.72
C ASP A 122 -21.71 19.27 6.99
N VAL A 123 -21.78 18.47 5.93
CA VAL A 123 -21.68 17.00 5.97
C VAL A 123 -20.28 16.57 5.54
N ARG A 124 -19.76 15.56 6.23
CA ARG A 124 -18.50 14.90 5.84
C ARG A 124 -18.64 14.33 4.44
N LYS A 125 -17.81 14.83 3.53
CA LYS A 125 -17.80 14.48 2.11
C LYS A 125 -16.35 14.48 1.59
N PRO A 126 -16.07 13.89 0.41
CA PRO A 126 -14.81 14.00 -0.33
C PRO A 126 -14.32 15.43 -0.53
N PHE A 127 -13.72 16.00 0.53
CA PHE A 127 -13.30 17.38 0.65
C PHE A 127 -12.41 17.57 1.88
N GLY A 128 -11.70 18.70 1.92
CA GLY A 128 -10.93 19.14 3.08
C GLY A 128 -9.44 18.85 2.94
N GLN A 129 -8.66 19.63 3.69
CA GLN A 129 -7.21 19.57 3.72
C GLN A 129 -6.73 19.92 5.12
N ILE A 130 -5.67 19.28 5.57
CA ILE A 130 -4.96 19.69 6.80
C ILE A 130 -3.46 19.61 6.56
N ILE A 131 -2.73 20.60 7.07
CA ILE A 131 -1.27 20.64 7.01
C ILE A 131 -0.73 20.74 8.43
N TYR A 132 0.14 19.79 8.76
CA TYR A 132 0.90 19.74 9.99
C TYR A 132 2.35 20.12 9.72
N LEU A 133 2.92 20.96 10.57
CA LEU A 133 4.36 21.27 10.56
C LEU A 133 4.98 20.74 11.86
N LYS A 134 6.12 20.06 11.77
CA LYS A 134 6.85 19.56 12.93
C LYS A 134 7.34 20.72 13.81
N LYS A 135 7.24 20.57 15.13
CA LYS A 135 7.64 21.59 16.12
C LYS A 135 9.15 21.69 16.24
#